data_AF-A0A1I1IHY5-F1
#
_entry.id   AF-A0A1I1IHY5-F1
#
_cell.length_a   1.000
_cell.length_b   1.000
_cell.length_c   1.000
_cell.angle_alpha   90.00
_cell.angle_beta   90.00
_cell.angle_gamma   90.00
#
_symmetry.space_group_name_H-M   'P 1'
#
loop_
_entity.id
_entity.type
_entity.pdbx_description
1 polymer ?
#
loop_
_entity_poly.entity_id
_entity_poly.type
_entity_poly.pdbx_seq_one_letter_code
_entity_poly.pdbx_strand_id
1 'polypeptide(L)' 'MQKTYDPEKSTTEVRGGSARKMNLRVLVISMVSVIVLFAIVYLVYTLTQSNPT' A
#
# COMPACT_ATOMS: atom_id res chain seq x y z
N MET A 1 35.29 -25.69 15.29
CA MET A 1 34.31 -25.71 14.19
C MET A 1 32.96 -26.02 14.81
N GLN A 2 32.12 -24.99 14.99
CA GLN A 2 30.91 -25.07 15.80
C GLN A 2 29.70 -25.43 14.93
N LYS A 3 28.88 -26.32 15.47
CA LYS A 3 27.83 -27.10 14.79
C LYS A 3 26.79 -26.21 14.08
N THR A 4 26.95 -26.19 12.75
CA THR A 4 25.95 -26.18 11.69
C THR A 4 24.52 -26.51 12.12
N TYR A 5 23.60 -25.63 11.68
CA TYR A 5 22.15 -25.82 11.49
C TYR A 5 21.35 -26.40 12.68
N ASP A 6 20.49 -25.56 13.24
CA ASP A 6 19.47 -25.95 14.22
C ASP A 6 18.16 -26.30 13.47
N PRO A 7 17.73 -27.58 13.48
CA PRO A 7 16.53 -28.04 12.77
C PRO A 7 15.21 -27.60 13.43
N GLU A 8 15.23 -27.09 14.65
CA GLU A 8 14.03 -26.48 15.27
C GLU A 8 13.75 -25.07 14.76
N LYS A 9 14.62 -24.55 13.89
CA LYS A 9 14.44 -23.23 13.28
C LYS A 9 13.28 -23.26 12.30
N SER A 10 12.16 -22.73 12.76
CA SER A 10 10.92 -22.54 12.02
C SER A 10 11.14 -22.05 10.58
N THR A 11 10.58 -22.76 9.61
CA THR A 11 10.62 -22.44 8.17
C THR A 11 9.79 -21.19 7.79
N THR A 12 8.98 -20.69 8.73
CA THR A 12 8.16 -19.47 8.57
C THR A 12 8.88 -18.17 8.86
N GLU A 13 10.21 -18.20 9.07
CA GLU A 13 11.01 -17.00 9.21
C GLU A 13 11.05 -16.27 7.84
N VAL A 14 10.13 -15.32 7.65
CA VAL A 14 10.15 -14.38 6.52
C VAL A 14 11.34 -13.43 6.73
N ARG A 15 12.57 -13.92 6.53
CA ARG A 15 13.85 -13.19 6.69
C ARG A 15 14.06 -12.07 5.66
N GLY A 16 13.00 -11.61 5.01
CA GLY A 16 13.09 -10.80 3.81
C GLY A 16 11.79 -10.11 3.47
N GLY A 17 11.13 -9.50 4.46
CA GLY A 17 10.26 -8.37 4.17
C GLY A 17 11.11 -7.27 3.53
N SER A 18 11.38 -7.40 2.22
CA SER A 18 12.27 -6.47 1.52
C SER A 18 11.72 -5.06 1.73
N ALA A 19 12.52 -4.15 2.27
CA ALA A 19 12.09 -2.76 2.48
C ALA A 19 11.49 -2.15 1.20
N ARG A 20 12.00 -2.57 0.02
CA ARG A 20 11.42 -2.23 -1.30
C ARG A 20 9.95 -2.64 -1.47
N LYS A 21 9.54 -3.84 -1.06
CA LYS A 21 8.14 -4.28 -1.14
C LYS A 21 7.24 -3.49 -0.18
N MET A 22 7.76 -3.05 0.97
CA MET A 22 6.98 -2.24 1.92
C MET A 22 6.80 -0.80 1.40
N ASN A 23 7.87 -0.19 0.88
CA ASN A 23 7.81 1.15 0.29
C ASN A 23 6.92 1.20 -0.96
N LEU A 24 6.97 0.16 -1.81
CA LEU A 24 6.10 0.07 -2.98
C LEU A 24 4.61 0.01 -2.58
N ARG A 25 4.28 -0.75 -1.53
CA ARG A 25 2.91 -0.82 -1.02
C ARG A 25 2.44 0.53 -0.48
N VAL A 26 3.29 1.21 0.29
CA VAL A 26 2.97 2.55 0.81
C VAL A 26 2.79 3.56 -0.32
N LEU A 27 3.68 3.55 -1.33
CA LEU A 27 3.59 4.42 -2.50
C LEU A 27 2.29 4.19 -3.30
N VAL A 28 1.92 2.93 -3.53
CA VAL A 28 0.69 2.60 -4.28
C VAL A 28 -0.54 3.01 -3.48
N ILE A 29 -0.58 2.71 -2.18
CA ILE A 29 -1.72 3.06 -1.32
C ILE A 29 -1.88 4.59 -1.22
N SER A 30 -0.78 5.34 -1.05
CA SER A 30 -0.84 6.80 -0.97
C SER A 30 -1.24 7.46 -2.29
N MET A 31 -0.79 6.91 -3.42
CA MET A 31 -1.21 7.41 -4.73
C MET A 31 -2.71 7.17 -4.96
N VAL A 32 -3.19 5.95 -4.66
CA VAL A 32 -4.61 5.61 -4.80
C VAL A 32 -5.48 6.47 -3.87
N SER A 33 -5.06 6.71 -2.63
CA SER A 33 -5.85 7.52 -1.69
C SER A 33 -6.03 8.97 -2.17
N VAL A 34 -4.98 9.58 -2.71
CA VAL A 34 -5.06 10.93 -3.30
C VAL A 34 -6.02 10.95 -4.47
N ILE A 35 -5.93 9.98 -5.40
CA ILE A 35 -6.83 9.89 -6.56
C ILE A 35 -8.29 9.74 -6.10
N VAL A 36 -8.56 8.86 -5.13
CA VAL A 36 -9.91 8.65 -4.59
C VAL A 36 -10.45 9.91 -3.94
N LEU A 37 -9.62 10.65 -3.20
CA LEU A 37 -10.02 11.89 -2.55
C LEU A 37 -10.45 12.94 -3.59
N PHE A 38 -9.68 13.12 -4.66
CA PHE A 38 -10.04 14.03 -5.74
C PHE A 38 -11.27 13.56 -6.52
N ALA A 39 -11.44 12.25 -6.73
CA ALA A 39 -12.63 11.71 -7.38
C ALA A 39 -13.91 12.02 -6.58
N ILE A 40 -13.85 11.91 -5.25
CA ILE A 40 -14.97 12.28 -4.37
C ILE A 40 -15.26 13.77 -4.48
N VAL A 41 -14.24 14.63 -4.41
CA VAL A 41 -14.41 16.09 -4.54
C VAL A 41 -15.03 16.45 -5.89
N TYR A 42 -14.56 15.85 -6.98
CA TYR A 42 -15.10 16.06 -8.32
C TYR A 42 -16.55 15.58 -8.44
N LEU A 43 -16.87 14.42 -7.87
CA LEU A 43 -18.23 13.89 -7.87
C LEU A 43 -19.18 14.81 -7.10
N VAL A 44 -18.79 15.28 -5.91
CA VAL A 44 -19.61 16.25 -5.15
C VAL A 44 -19.75 17.56 -5.93
N TYR A 45 -18.67 18.08 -6.51
CA TYR A 45 -18.71 19.29 -7.33
C TYR A 45 -19.71 19.16 -8.50
N THR A 46 -19.63 18.07 -9.27
CA THR A 46 -20.51 17.84 -10.41
C THR A 46 -21.97 17.62 -10.02
N LEU A 47 -22.24 16.95 -8.89
CA LEU A 47 -23.61 16.78 -8.39
C LEU A 47 -24.21 18.06 -7.80
N THR A 48 -23.38 18.96 -7.26
CA THR A 48 -23.84 20.20 -6.63
C THR A 48 -23.86 21.38 -7.60
N GLN A 49 -23.21 21.28 -8.75
CA GLN A 49 -23.30 22.29 -9.80
C GLN A 49 -24.65 22.16 -10.52
N SER A 50 -25.56 23.09 -10.23
CA SER A 50 -26.73 23.31 -11.07
C SER A 50 -26.27 23.62 -12.49
N ASN A 51 -26.81 22.92 -13.50
CA ASN A 51 -26.47 23.17 -14.90
C ASN A 51 -26.68 24.66 -15.20
N PRO A 52 -25.62 25.41 -15.57
CA PRO A 52 -25.78 26.82 -15.90
C PRO A 52 -26.67 26.92 -17.13
N THR A 53 -27.77 27.67 -17.02
CA THR A 53 -28.67 28.02 -18.12
C THR A 53 -28.13 29.20 -18.91
#